data_AF-A0A963GUS8-F1
#
_entry.id   AF-A0A963GUS8-F1
#
_cell.length_a   1.000
_cell.length_b   1.000
_cell.length_c   1.000
_cell.angle_alpha   90.00
_cell.angle_beta   90.00
_cell.angle_gamma   90.00
#
_symmetry.space_group_name_H-M   'P 1'
#
loop_
_entity.id
_entity.type
_entity.pdbx_description
1 polymer ?
#
loop_
_entity_poly.entity_id
_entity_poly.type
_entity_poly.pdbx_seq_one_letter_code
_entity_poly.pdbx_strand_id
1 'polypeptide(L)'
;MSARLFALVLASATSCHLLAAELQTPDGGHYRGSLENGRLHGDGTLQWDSGAHYEGAFENGVMSGQGRLTGADGSVHSGMFRDGALNGEGRIEAADGSVLSGWFRHGVLHGQGHYRGPDGEYVGSFREGRRSGRGEWRGIDGSRYHGSFRHGLLHGSGRFETQLGDVYEGDFVDDQFTGKGQLSHSDGTRYVGEFENWLPHGAGRFTDPSGMSFEGRFERGELVGSARIRFADGSEYQGDTENWVASGKGSMKLANGDHYVGEFSDGRFHGQGVLQLAVPQAGRNRLSGSWQHGELRDPAAERERLGRYESQLYSEERRLAGALEGLASGDPNRVDMYLLTFAGDGTQEVFRRETEFVRQQFDHLFATRGRSLSLTNSRQTIGEQPIASLTSLERALKAIAGRMDRDQDILFLYLTSHGSAEHQLSLTQPHHDLPDLAADRLAELLRSSGIRWRVVVVSACYSGGFIPALADSGTLVITAARHDRRSFGCADENDFTYFGRAFFHDALPDSPSFEEAFRKAERLIRERELALLGAHRELSERDFSLPQIAAPRAIRRQLAKWRAGLTGVRTTASAASR
;
A
#
# COMPACT_ATOMS: atom_id res chain seq x y z
N MET A 1 -52.77 -69.74 -37.14
CA MET A 1 -52.87 -71.14 -36.66
C MET A 1 -51.47 -71.61 -36.31
N SER A 2 -51.37 -72.22 -35.13
CA SER A 2 -50.23 -72.75 -34.38
C SER A 2 -49.07 -73.42 -35.14
N ALA A 3 -47.84 -73.21 -34.63
CA ALA A 3 -46.78 -74.23 -34.54
C ALA A 3 -45.67 -73.68 -33.60
N ARG A 4 -45.81 -73.79 -32.28
CA ARG A 4 -45.30 -74.87 -31.39
C ARG A 4 -43.77 -75.05 -31.42
N LEU A 5 -43.18 -74.50 -30.37
CA LEU A 5 -41.96 -74.92 -29.66
C LEU A 5 -41.78 -76.45 -29.65
N PHE A 6 -40.55 -76.91 -29.86
CA PHE A 6 -40.10 -78.22 -29.36
C PHE A 6 -38.71 -78.07 -28.75
N ALA A 7 -38.69 -78.03 -27.41
CA ALA A 7 -37.50 -78.29 -26.61
C ALA A 7 -37.34 -79.80 -26.47
N LEU A 8 -36.15 -80.32 -26.79
CA LEU A 8 -35.77 -81.69 -26.51
C LEU A 8 -34.86 -81.68 -25.27
N VAL A 9 -35.37 -82.15 -24.14
CA VAL A 9 -34.61 -82.34 -22.90
C VAL A 9 -34.19 -83.80 -22.81
N LEU A 10 -32.89 -84.06 -22.90
CA LEU A 10 -32.27 -85.29 -22.42
C LEU A 10 -31.66 -84.98 -21.04
N ALA A 11 -32.19 -85.61 -20.01
CA ALA A 11 -31.68 -85.50 -18.65
C ALA A 11 -30.51 -86.49 -18.46
N SER A 12 -29.32 -85.98 -18.17
CA SER A 12 -28.29 -86.71 -17.43
C SER A 12 -27.71 -85.81 -16.35
N ALA A 13 -27.67 -86.31 -15.13
CA ALA A 13 -27.25 -85.59 -13.94
C ALA A 13 -25.77 -85.19 -14.00
N THR A 14 -25.53 -83.88 -14.04
CA THR A 14 -24.26 -83.22 -13.73
C THR A 14 -24.60 -81.78 -13.32
N SER A 15 -23.89 -81.27 -12.32
CA SER A 15 -23.89 -79.91 -11.77
C SER A 15 -24.63 -78.88 -12.62
N CYS A 16 -25.70 -78.27 -12.08
CA CYS A 16 -26.44 -77.20 -12.73
C CYS A 16 -25.57 -75.93 -12.79
N HIS A 17 -24.64 -75.89 -13.74
CA HIS A 17 -24.24 -74.64 -14.34
C HIS A 17 -25.44 -74.17 -15.17
N LEU A 18 -26.16 -73.16 -14.67
CA LEU A 18 -27.05 -72.35 -15.51
C LEU A 18 -26.23 -71.92 -16.72
N LEU A 19 -26.49 -72.54 -17.89
CA LEU A 19 -25.94 -72.09 -19.15
C LEU A 19 -26.48 -70.68 -19.38
N ALA A 20 -25.60 -69.67 -19.25
CA ALA A 20 -25.93 -68.31 -19.65
C ALA A 20 -26.40 -68.35 -21.11
N ALA A 21 -27.59 -67.81 -21.37
CA ALA A 21 -28.10 -67.71 -22.72
C ALA A 21 -27.28 -66.66 -23.47
N GLU A 22 -26.87 -66.99 -24.70
CA GLU A 22 -26.25 -66.05 -25.63
C GLU A 22 -27.24 -65.75 -26.75
N LEU A 23 -27.58 -64.47 -26.94
CA LEU A 23 -28.49 -64.03 -27.99
C LEU A 23 -28.08 -62.67 -28.57
N GLN A 24 -28.59 -62.38 -29.76
CA GLN A 24 -28.51 -61.04 -30.35
C GLN A 24 -29.84 -60.32 -30.16
N THR A 25 -29.80 -59.13 -29.57
CA THR A 25 -30.97 -58.26 -29.36
C THR A 25 -31.38 -57.58 -30.68
N PRO A 26 -32.64 -57.09 -30.82
CA PRO A 26 -33.11 -56.48 -32.07
C PRO A 26 -32.33 -55.24 -32.52
N ASP A 27 -31.67 -54.55 -31.60
CA ASP A 27 -30.79 -53.41 -31.83
C ASP A 27 -29.32 -53.82 -32.11
N GLY A 28 -29.06 -55.12 -32.33
CA GLY A 28 -27.77 -55.65 -32.72
C GLY A 28 -26.83 -55.99 -31.56
N GLY A 29 -27.23 -55.77 -30.32
CA GLY A 29 -26.43 -56.07 -29.13
C GLY A 29 -26.29 -57.57 -28.87
N HIS A 30 -25.13 -58.00 -28.40
CA HIS A 30 -24.83 -59.37 -27.99
C HIS A 30 -25.01 -59.50 -26.47
N TYR A 31 -26.07 -60.21 -26.05
CA TYR A 31 -26.37 -60.47 -24.65
C TYR A 31 -25.83 -61.82 -24.20
N ARG A 32 -25.28 -61.87 -22.98
CA ARG A 32 -24.95 -63.10 -22.26
C ARG A 32 -25.48 -63.02 -20.83
N GLY A 33 -26.43 -63.88 -20.47
CA GLY A 33 -27.00 -63.90 -19.12
C GLY A 33 -28.27 -64.74 -19.00
N SER A 34 -29.05 -64.50 -17.96
CA SER A 34 -30.29 -65.25 -17.71
C SER A 34 -31.47 -64.69 -18.52
N LEU A 35 -32.43 -65.57 -18.85
CA LEU A 35 -33.66 -65.18 -19.53
C LEU A 35 -34.87 -65.61 -18.70
N GLU A 36 -35.87 -64.74 -18.65
CA GLU A 36 -37.18 -65.07 -18.11
C GLU A 36 -38.25 -64.75 -19.16
N ASN A 37 -39.08 -65.75 -19.51
CA ASN A 37 -40.12 -65.62 -20.55
C ASN A 37 -39.59 -65.07 -21.89
N GLY A 38 -38.35 -65.40 -22.26
CA GLY A 38 -37.72 -64.94 -23.50
C GLY A 38 -37.21 -63.49 -23.47
N ARG A 39 -37.18 -62.85 -22.31
CA ARG A 39 -36.62 -61.49 -22.10
C ARG A 39 -35.38 -61.55 -21.22
N LEU A 40 -34.48 -60.58 -21.39
CA LEU A 40 -33.29 -60.42 -20.54
C LEU A 40 -33.74 -60.22 -19.09
N HIS A 41 -33.21 -61.03 -18.17
CA HIS A 41 -33.58 -61.00 -16.75
C HIS A 41 -32.41 -61.43 -15.86
N GLY A 42 -32.30 -60.85 -14.67
CA GLY A 42 -31.21 -61.15 -13.74
C GLY A 42 -29.88 -60.57 -14.22
N ASP A 43 -28.76 -61.06 -13.68
CA ASP A 43 -27.44 -60.54 -14.03
C ASP A 43 -27.01 -61.01 -15.43
N GLY A 44 -26.41 -60.09 -16.19
CA GLY A 44 -25.84 -60.39 -17.50
C GLY A 44 -24.97 -59.29 -18.06
N THR A 45 -24.42 -59.55 -19.24
CA THR A 45 -23.65 -58.59 -20.03
C THR A 45 -24.33 -58.35 -21.37
N LEU A 46 -24.33 -57.10 -21.83
CA LEU A 46 -24.84 -56.70 -23.15
C LEU A 46 -23.79 -55.84 -23.84
N GLN A 47 -23.33 -56.26 -25.02
CA GLN A 47 -22.29 -55.58 -25.78
C GLN A 47 -22.80 -55.17 -27.16
N TRP A 48 -22.60 -53.93 -27.56
CA TRP A 48 -23.01 -53.43 -28.87
C TRP A 48 -21.81 -53.28 -29.81
N ASP A 49 -22.06 -53.35 -31.12
CA ASP A 49 -21.02 -53.14 -32.16
C ASP A 49 -20.38 -51.74 -32.11
N SER A 50 -21.05 -50.77 -31.49
CA SER A 50 -20.50 -49.44 -31.22
C SER A 50 -19.34 -49.44 -30.22
N GLY A 51 -19.09 -50.56 -29.53
CA GLY A 51 -18.13 -50.68 -28.43
C GLY A 51 -18.74 -50.37 -27.06
N ALA A 52 -19.98 -49.88 -27.01
CA ALA A 52 -20.70 -49.76 -25.74
C ALA A 52 -20.91 -51.15 -25.11
N HIS A 53 -20.89 -51.22 -23.78
CA HIS A 53 -21.21 -52.45 -23.06
C HIS A 53 -21.85 -52.16 -21.71
N TYR A 54 -22.78 -53.00 -21.29
CA TYR A 54 -23.40 -52.99 -19.98
C TYR A 54 -23.15 -54.30 -19.26
N GLU A 55 -22.82 -54.22 -17.98
CA GLU A 55 -22.74 -55.35 -17.06
C GLU A 55 -23.61 -55.04 -15.84
N GLY A 56 -24.60 -55.88 -15.54
CA GLY A 56 -25.48 -55.68 -14.40
C GLY A 56 -26.80 -56.42 -14.51
N ALA A 57 -27.74 -56.04 -13.66
CA ALA A 57 -29.06 -56.65 -13.64
C ALA A 57 -29.95 -56.16 -14.80
N PHE A 58 -30.86 -57.05 -15.20
CA PHE A 58 -31.91 -56.81 -16.18
C PHE A 58 -33.25 -57.23 -15.61
N GLU A 59 -34.31 -56.51 -15.97
CA GLU A 59 -35.68 -56.87 -15.65
C GLU A 59 -36.55 -56.64 -16.88
N ASN A 60 -37.29 -57.67 -17.33
CA ASN A 60 -38.18 -57.57 -18.48
C ASN A 60 -37.53 -57.03 -19.77
N GLY A 61 -36.24 -57.28 -19.97
CA GLY A 61 -35.51 -56.85 -21.17
C GLY A 61 -34.83 -55.48 -21.05
N VAL A 62 -34.94 -54.76 -19.93
CA VAL A 62 -34.31 -53.45 -19.73
C VAL A 62 -33.26 -53.49 -18.61
N MET A 63 -32.24 -52.63 -18.71
CA MET A 63 -31.23 -52.47 -17.65
C MET A 63 -31.92 -52.01 -16.36
N SER A 64 -31.69 -52.73 -15.27
CA SER A 64 -32.29 -52.49 -13.95
C SER A 64 -31.33 -52.86 -12.83
N GLY A 65 -31.65 -52.49 -11.58
CA GLY A 65 -30.84 -52.88 -10.43
C GLY A 65 -29.43 -52.30 -10.47
N GLN A 66 -28.46 -52.97 -9.86
CA GLN A 66 -27.07 -52.50 -9.91
C GLN A 66 -26.43 -52.85 -11.25
N GLY A 67 -25.69 -51.91 -11.83
CA GLY A 67 -24.98 -52.14 -13.09
C GLY A 67 -23.92 -51.10 -13.41
N ARG A 68 -23.23 -51.35 -14.53
CA ARG A 68 -22.19 -50.51 -15.10
C ARG A 68 -22.34 -50.49 -16.63
N LEU A 69 -22.70 -49.34 -17.18
CA LEU A 69 -22.72 -49.04 -18.61
C LEU A 69 -21.45 -48.28 -18.99
N THR A 70 -20.69 -48.78 -19.96
CA THR A 70 -19.63 -48.04 -20.64
C THR A 70 -20.10 -47.67 -22.04
N GLY A 71 -20.15 -46.37 -22.33
CA GLY A 71 -20.54 -45.83 -23.61
C GLY A 71 -19.44 -45.97 -24.67
N ALA A 72 -19.82 -45.84 -25.94
CA ALA A 72 -18.89 -45.86 -27.07
C ALA A 72 -17.89 -44.68 -27.05
N ASP A 73 -18.24 -43.59 -26.36
CA ASP A 73 -17.40 -42.42 -26.13
C ASP A 73 -16.40 -42.60 -24.98
N GLY A 74 -16.41 -43.76 -24.31
CA GLY A 74 -15.59 -44.05 -23.14
C GLY A 74 -16.19 -43.56 -21.81
N SER A 75 -17.38 -42.93 -21.82
CA SER A 75 -18.06 -42.57 -20.57
C SER A 75 -18.49 -43.82 -19.82
N VAL A 76 -18.49 -43.75 -18.49
CA VAL A 76 -18.82 -44.85 -17.60
C VAL A 76 -19.92 -44.42 -16.64
N HIS A 77 -21.03 -45.14 -16.64
CA HIS A 77 -22.19 -44.90 -15.79
C HIS A 77 -22.38 -46.13 -14.89
N SER A 78 -22.25 -46.00 -13.58
CA SER A 78 -22.36 -47.10 -12.63
C SER A 78 -23.30 -46.76 -11.49
N GLY A 79 -24.14 -47.70 -11.06
CA GLY A 79 -25.06 -47.51 -9.93
C GLY A 79 -26.40 -48.20 -10.14
N MET A 80 -27.44 -47.64 -9.53
CA MET A 80 -28.81 -48.15 -9.65
C MET A 80 -29.45 -47.72 -10.97
N PHE A 81 -29.89 -48.69 -11.77
CA PHE A 81 -30.64 -48.52 -13.01
C PHE A 81 -32.12 -48.84 -12.79
N ARG A 82 -32.98 -48.08 -13.48
CA ARG A 82 -34.41 -48.37 -13.62
C ARG A 82 -34.87 -47.88 -14.98
N ASP A 83 -35.61 -48.73 -15.68
CA ASP A 83 -36.13 -48.43 -17.03
C ASP A 83 -35.02 -48.01 -18.00
N GLY A 84 -33.84 -48.62 -17.90
CA GLY A 84 -32.70 -48.35 -18.79
C GLY A 84 -31.81 -47.17 -18.43
N ALA A 85 -32.12 -46.40 -17.39
CA ALA A 85 -31.37 -45.20 -17.00
C ALA A 85 -30.97 -45.21 -15.51
N LEU A 86 -29.93 -44.46 -15.15
CA LEU A 86 -29.58 -44.26 -13.74
C LEU A 86 -30.76 -43.64 -12.98
N ASN A 87 -31.17 -44.32 -11.90
CA ASN A 87 -32.29 -43.94 -11.06
C ASN A 87 -32.04 -44.44 -9.63
N GLY A 88 -31.55 -43.57 -8.77
CA GLY A 88 -30.97 -43.93 -7.47
C GLY A 88 -29.52 -43.47 -7.35
N GLU A 89 -28.79 -44.04 -6.39
CA GLU A 89 -27.37 -43.72 -6.20
C GLU A 89 -26.54 -44.22 -7.39
N GLY A 90 -25.62 -43.38 -7.88
CA GLY A 90 -24.75 -43.72 -8.98
C GLY A 90 -23.58 -42.76 -9.16
N ARG A 91 -22.81 -43.03 -10.22
CA ARG A 91 -21.63 -42.29 -10.64
C ARG A 91 -21.54 -42.30 -12.16
N ILE A 92 -21.28 -41.14 -12.75
CA ILE A 92 -20.93 -40.97 -14.16
C ILE A 92 -19.50 -40.44 -14.22
N GLU A 93 -18.65 -41.09 -14.98
CA GLU A 93 -17.32 -40.62 -15.37
C GLU A 93 -17.34 -40.34 -16.86
N ALA A 94 -17.19 -39.07 -17.23
CA ALA A 94 -17.19 -38.62 -18.62
C ALA A 94 -15.82 -38.85 -19.27
N ALA A 95 -15.79 -38.82 -20.61
CA ALA A 95 -14.57 -39.07 -21.39
C ALA A 95 -13.45 -38.04 -21.13
N ASP A 96 -13.80 -36.84 -20.66
CA ASP A 96 -12.85 -35.78 -20.27
C ASP A 96 -12.29 -35.97 -18.84
N GLY A 97 -12.69 -37.05 -18.16
CA GLY A 97 -12.32 -37.34 -16.77
C GLY A 97 -13.20 -36.64 -15.73
N SER A 98 -14.22 -35.88 -16.15
CA SER A 98 -15.20 -35.29 -15.23
C SER A 98 -16.02 -36.37 -14.55
N VAL A 99 -16.27 -36.21 -13.26
CA VAL A 99 -16.96 -37.17 -12.42
C VAL A 99 -18.19 -36.52 -11.81
N LEU A 100 -19.34 -37.15 -11.98
CA LEU A 100 -20.59 -36.86 -11.28
C LEU A 100 -20.93 -38.05 -10.38
N SER A 101 -21.34 -37.81 -9.15
CA SER A 101 -21.77 -38.86 -8.22
C SER A 101 -22.89 -38.36 -7.34
N GLY A 102 -23.80 -39.25 -6.92
CA GLY A 102 -24.95 -38.87 -6.11
C GLY A 102 -26.23 -39.54 -6.58
N TRP A 103 -27.36 -38.89 -6.32
CA TRP A 103 -28.67 -39.44 -6.67
C TRP A 103 -29.11 -39.02 -8.07
N PHE A 104 -29.52 -39.98 -8.89
CA PHE A 104 -29.96 -39.76 -10.26
C PHE A 104 -31.45 -40.01 -10.40
N ARG A 105 -32.10 -39.26 -11.28
CA ARG A 105 -33.49 -39.46 -11.68
C ARG A 105 -33.59 -39.39 -13.19
N HIS A 106 -33.94 -40.52 -13.81
CA HIS A 106 -34.00 -40.67 -15.27
C HIS A 106 -32.68 -40.26 -15.97
N GLY A 107 -31.55 -40.73 -15.44
CA GLY A 107 -30.22 -40.47 -16.00
C GLY A 107 -29.62 -39.10 -15.66
N VAL A 108 -30.35 -38.23 -14.96
CA VAL A 108 -29.89 -36.87 -14.63
C VAL A 108 -29.65 -36.72 -13.13
N LEU A 109 -28.52 -36.13 -12.75
CA LEU A 109 -28.18 -35.87 -11.35
C LEU A 109 -29.23 -34.94 -10.71
N HIS A 110 -29.74 -35.35 -9.54
CA HIS A 110 -30.85 -34.70 -8.84
C HIS A 110 -30.73 -34.90 -7.33
N GLY A 111 -31.01 -33.87 -6.52
CA GLY A 111 -30.80 -33.97 -5.07
C GLY A 111 -29.32 -33.83 -4.72
N GLN A 112 -28.83 -34.53 -3.68
CA GLN A 112 -27.42 -34.39 -3.27
C GLN A 112 -26.49 -35.08 -4.26
N GLY A 113 -25.37 -34.44 -4.55
CA GLY A 113 -24.33 -34.99 -5.39
C GLY A 113 -22.99 -34.29 -5.23
N HIS A 114 -22.01 -34.84 -5.92
CA HIS A 114 -20.65 -34.36 -6.00
C HIS A 114 -20.21 -34.39 -7.46
N TYR A 115 -19.72 -33.24 -7.92
CA TYR A 115 -19.11 -33.05 -9.22
C TYR A 115 -17.63 -32.71 -9.05
N ARG A 116 -16.77 -33.30 -9.88
CA ARG A 116 -15.35 -32.96 -10.02
C ARG A 116 -14.99 -32.91 -11.49
N GLY A 117 -14.44 -31.80 -11.97
CA GLY A 117 -14.11 -31.62 -13.37
C GLY A 117 -13.10 -30.50 -13.61
N PRO A 118 -12.95 -30.02 -14.86
CA PRO A 118 -11.92 -29.06 -15.25
C PRO A 118 -12.11 -27.66 -14.62
N ASP A 119 -13.34 -27.30 -14.26
CA ASP A 119 -13.71 -26.04 -13.61
C ASP A 119 -13.65 -26.11 -12.07
N GLY A 120 -13.43 -27.28 -11.49
CA GLY A 120 -13.25 -27.47 -10.05
C GLY A 120 -14.08 -28.59 -9.46
N GLU A 121 -14.41 -28.45 -8.18
CA GLU A 121 -15.17 -29.41 -7.38
C GLU A 121 -16.42 -28.75 -6.81
N TYR A 122 -17.56 -29.44 -6.87
CA TYR A 122 -18.81 -29.00 -6.26
C TYR A 122 -19.45 -30.12 -5.46
N VAL A 123 -19.81 -29.83 -4.21
CA VAL A 123 -20.57 -30.73 -3.35
C VAL A 123 -21.84 -30.02 -2.90
N GLY A 124 -23.00 -30.58 -3.25
CA GLY A 124 -24.26 -29.96 -2.87
C GLY A 124 -25.44 -30.48 -3.65
N SER A 125 -26.48 -29.66 -3.71
CA SER A 125 -27.75 -30.02 -4.32
C SER A 125 -27.78 -29.73 -5.84
N PHE A 126 -28.44 -30.61 -6.57
CA PHE A 126 -28.63 -30.56 -8.02
C PHE A 126 -30.11 -30.62 -8.37
N ARG A 127 -30.49 -29.87 -9.40
CA ARG A 127 -31.81 -29.93 -10.02
C ARG A 127 -31.64 -29.90 -11.54
N GLU A 128 -32.14 -30.94 -12.21
CA GLU A 128 -32.04 -31.09 -13.67
C GLU A 128 -30.59 -30.99 -14.16
N GLY A 129 -29.67 -31.63 -13.43
CA GLY A 129 -28.25 -31.66 -13.76
C GLY A 129 -27.48 -30.37 -13.44
N ARG A 130 -28.15 -29.33 -12.92
CA ARG A 130 -27.52 -28.05 -12.56
C ARG A 130 -27.40 -27.87 -11.06
N ARG A 131 -26.33 -27.21 -10.59
CA ARG A 131 -26.16 -26.79 -9.19
C ARG A 131 -27.37 -25.96 -8.75
N SER A 132 -27.97 -26.29 -7.63
CA SER A 132 -29.19 -25.66 -7.13
C SER A 132 -29.34 -25.85 -5.63
N GLY A 133 -29.83 -24.86 -4.89
CA GLY A 133 -29.93 -24.94 -3.44
C GLY A 133 -28.55 -24.78 -2.78
N ARG A 134 -28.35 -25.33 -1.57
CA ARG A 134 -27.10 -25.16 -0.83
C ARG A 134 -25.99 -26.07 -1.36
N GLY A 135 -24.77 -25.55 -1.39
CA GLY A 135 -23.57 -26.32 -1.73
C GLY A 135 -22.27 -25.57 -1.51
N GLU A 136 -21.18 -26.29 -1.74
CA GLU A 136 -19.82 -25.79 -1.73
C GLU A 136 -19.20 -25.97 -3.10
N TRP A 137 -18.58 -24.92 -3.62
CA TRP A 137 -17.79 -24.95 -4.84
C TRP A 137 -16.35 -24.56 -4.54
N ARG A 138 -15.41 -25.28 -5.14
CA ARG A 138 -13.98 -24.99 -5.09
C ARG A 138 -13.47 -24.91 -6.52
N GLY A 139 -13.12 -23.71 -6.96
CA GLY A 139 -12.56 -23.47 -8.28
C GLY A 139 -11.15 -24.03 -8.39
N ILE A 140 -10.74 -24.35 -9.62
CA ILE A 140 -9.37 -24.78 -9.92
C ILE A 140 -8.33 -23.67 -9.66
N ASP A 141 -8.76 -22.42 -9.68
CA ASP A 141 -7.99 -21.22 -9.33
C ASP A 141 -7.77 -21.06 -7.81
N GLY A 142 -8.37 -21.93 -7.00
CA GLY A 142 -8.31 -21.87 -5.54
C GLY A 142 -9.41 -21.04 -4.89
N SER A 143 -10.28 -20.39 -5.68
CA SER A 143 -11.46 -19.69 -5.17
C SER A 143 -12.47 -20.67 -4.54
N ARG A 144 -13.25 -20.19 -3.58
CA ARG A 144 -14.20 -21.01 -2.82
C ARG A 144 -15.51 -20.29 -2.65
N TYR A 145 -16.60 -21.03 -2.77
CA TYR A 145 -17.92 -20.55 -2.44
C TYR A 145 -18.65 -21.53 -1.53
N HIS A 146 -19.25 -21.05 -0.46
CA HIS A 146 -20.20 -21.78 0.36
C HIS A 146 -21.50 -20.98 0.42
N GLY A 147 -22.59 -21.51 -0.15
CA GLY A 147 -23.84 -20.78 -0.19
C GLY A 147 -24.90 -21.41 -1.06
N SER A 148 -25.80 -20.57 -1.56
CA SER A 148 -26.95 -21.02 -2.35
C SER A 148 -26.69 -20.85 -3.86
N PHE A 149 -27.28 -21.75 -4.64
CA PHE A 149 -27.17 -21.81 -6.09
C PHE A 149 -28.54 -21.82 -6.75
N ARG A 150 -28.64 -21.25 -7.94
CA ARG A 150 -29.83 -21.31 -8.78
C ARG A 150 -29.42 -21.45 -10.25
N HIS A 151 -29.92 -22.49 -10.92
CA HIS A 151 -29.62 -22.78 -12.32
C HIS A 151 -28.12 -22.85 -12.68
N GLY A 152 -27.28 -23.21 -11.72
CA GLY A 152 -25.82 -23.27 -11.90
C GLY A 152 -25.05 -22.04 -11.46
N LEU A 153 -25.72 -20.94 -11.07
CA LEU A 153 -25.10 -19.67 -10.68
C LEU A 153 -25.19 -19.46 -9.15
N LEU A 154 -24.28 -18.67 -8.60
CA LEU A 154 -24.33 -18.21 -7.20
C LEU A 154 -25.59 -17.36 -7.01
N HIS A 155 -26.40 -17.67 -6.00
CA HIS A 155 -27.68 -16.99 -5.80
C HIS A 155 -28.17 -17.09 -4.35
N GLY A 156 -28.73 -16.02 -3.80
CA GLY A 156 -29.09 -15.94 -2.38
C GLY A 156 -27.86 -15.70 -1.51
N SER A 157 -27.92 -16.00 -0.21
CA SER A 157 -26.80 -15.70 0.68
C SER A 157 -25.66 -16.72 0.59
N GLY A 158 -24.42 -16.26 0.69
CA GLY A 158 -23.23 -17.10 0.67
C GLY A 158 -21.95 -16.40 1.12
N ARG A 159 -20.86 -17.18 1.16
CA ARG A 159 -19.50 -16.74 1.42
C ARG A 159 -18.62 -17.10 0.23
N PHE A 160 -18.02 -16.10 -0.40
CA PHE A 160 -17.06 -16.25 -1.48
C PHE A 160 -15.67 -15.85 -1.02
N GLU A 161 -14.67 -16.68 -1.30
CA GLU A 161 -13.26 -16.42 -1.01
C GLU A 161 -12.48 -16.50 -2.32
N THR A 162 -11.75 -15.44 -2.62
CA THR A 162 -10.92 -15.35 -3.83
C THR A 162 -9.60 -16.10 -3.65
N GLN A 163 -8.88 -16.35 -4.75
CA GLN A 163 -7.52 -16.90 -4.71
C GLN A 163 -6.50 -16.03 -3.95
N LEU A 164 -6.79 -14.74 -3.75
CA LEU A 164 -5.94 -13.79 -3.03
C LEU A 164 -6.26 -13.70 -1.54
N GLY A 165 -7.27 -14.44 -1.06
CA GLY A 165 -7.69 -14.44 0.35
C GLY A 165 -8.73 -13.37 0.70
N ASP A 166 -9.21 -12.59 -0.28
CA ASP A 166 -10.34 -11.67 -0.06
C ASP A 166 -11.63 -12.46 0.12
N VAL A 167 -12.45 -12.04 1.10
CA VAL A 167 -13.66 -12.74 1.53
C VAL A 167 -14.86 -11.82 1.42
N TYR A 168 -15.86 -12.23 0.66
CA TYR A 168 -17.18 -11.61 0.65
C TYR A 168 -18.22 -12.52 1.32
N GLU A 169 -19.01 -11.97 2.24
CA GLU A 169 -20.14 -12.61 2.89
C GLU A 169 -21.39 -11.75 2.71
N GLY A 170 -22.37 -12.23 1.93
CA GLY A 170 -23.54 -11.42 1.59
C GLY A 170 -24.48 -12.10 0.60
N ASP A 171 -25.30 -11.29 -0.07
CA ASP A 171 -26.30 -11.77 -1.02
C ASP A 171 -25.76 -11.79 -2.46
N PHE A 172 -26.21 -12.79 -3.21
CA PHE A 172 -25.82 -13.02 -4.59
C PHE A 172 -27.03 -13.05 -5.49
N VAL A 173 -26.93 -12.44 -6.67
CA VAL A 173 -27.90 -12.62 -7.76
C VAL A 173 -27.13 -12.93 -9.03
N ASP A 174 -27.25 -14.18 -9.48
CA ASP A 174 -26.75 -14.66 -10.77
C ASP A 174 -25.26 -14.33 -10.94
N ASP A 175 -24.46 -14.85 -10.00
CA ASP A 175 -23.01 -14.67 -9.83
C ASP A 175 -22.55 -13.29 -9.34
N GLN A 176 -23.43 -12.32 -9.11
CA GLN A 176 -23.03 -10.96 -8.70
C GLN A 176 -23.27 -10.69 -7.22
N PHE A 177 -22.33 -9.99 -6.56
CA PHE A 177 -22.53 -9.45 -5.22
C PHE A 177 -23.59 -8.36 -5.27
N THR A 178 -24.60 -8.45 -4.40
CA THR A 178 -25.69 -7.48 -4.33
C THR A 178 -26.23 -7.39 -2.91
N GLY A 179 -27.03 -6.36 -2.63
CA GLY A 179 -27.73 -6.26 -1.34
C GLY A 179 -26.76 -6.03 -0.20
N LYS A 180 -27.03 -6.58 0.98
CA LYS A 180 -26.19 -6.34 2.17
C LYS A 180 -25.10 -7.39 2.26
N GLY A 181 -23.89 -6.95 2.56
CA GLY A 181 -22.77 -7.85 2.74
C GLY A 181 -21.60 -7.25 3.49
N GLN A 182 -20.54 -8.04 3.56
CA GLN A 182 -19.27 -7.70 4.16
C GLN A 182 -18.16 -8.20 3.25
N LEU A 183 -17.29 -7.29 2.82
CA LEU A 183 -16.08 -7.59 2.08
C LEU A 183 -14.88 -7.35 3.00
N SER A 184 -14.03 -8.36 3.18
CA SER A 184 -12.77 -8.27 3.92
C SER A 184 -11.64 -8.59 2.97
N HIS A 185 -10.67 -7.70 2.82
CA HIS A 185 -9.50 -7.94 1.98
C HIS A 185 -8.34 -8.50 2.78
N SER A 186 -7.41 -9.13 2.08
CA SER A 186 -6.19 -9.71 2.64
C SER A 186 -5.24 -8.67 3.28
N ASP A 187 -5.33 -7.40 2.87
CA ASP A 187 -4.58 -6.28 3.45
C ASP A 187 -5.14 -5.77 4.80
N GLY A 188 -6.28 -6.29 5.25
CA GLY A 188 -6.96 -5.88 6.49
C GLY A 188 -8.07 -4.84 6.30
N THR A 189 -8.25 -4.30 5.10
CA THR A 189 -9.38 -3.40 4.79
C THR A 189 -10.70 -4.16 4.83
N ARG A 190 -11.76 -3.47 5.24
CA ARG A 190 -13.09 -4.07 5.41
C ARG A 190 -14.18 -3.09 5.01
N TYR A 191 -15.15 -3.57 4.25
CA TYR A 191 -16.39 -2.85 3.98
C TYR A 191 -17.59 -3.64 4.49
N VAL A 192 -18.52 -2.97 5.15
CA VAL A 192 -19.81 -3.52 5.61
C VAL A 192 -20.90 -2.58 5.13
N GLY A 193 -21.80 -3.06 4.28
CA GLY A 193 -22.85 -2.19 3.75
C GLY A 193 -23.60 -2.82 2.60
N GLU A 194 -24.21 -1.96 1.80
CA GLU A 194 -24.88 -2.35 0.57
C GLU A 194 -23.86 -2.50 -0.59
N PHE A 195 -24.19 -3.37 -1.54
CA PHE A 195 -23.42 -3.69 -2.72
C PHE A 195 -24.32 -3.70 -3.96
N GLU A 196 -23.75 -3.26 -5.07
CA GLU A 196 -24.35 -3.37 -6.40
C GLU A 196 -23.24 -3.67 -7.42
N ASN A 197 -23.41 -4.72 -8.23
CA ASN A 197 -22.45 -5.12 -9.26
C ASN A 197 -21.00 -5.20 -8.75
N TRP A 198 -20.78 -5.89 -7.63
CA TRP A 198 -19.44 -6.06 -6.99
C TRP A 198 -18.85 -4.82 -6.31
N LEU A 199 -19.53 -3.67 -6.33
CA LEU A 199 -19.04 -2.43 -5.74
C LEU A 199 -19.85 -2.03 -4.51
N PRO A 200 -19.21 -1.42 -3.50
CA PRO A 200 -19.89 -0.66 -2.46
C PRO A 200 -20.93 0.30 -3.05
N HIS A 201 -22.16 0.22 -2.54
CA HIS A 201 -23.28 1.07 -2.93
C HIS A 201 -24.13 1.37 -1.70
N GLY A 202 -24.93 2.43 -1.70
CA GLY A 202 -25.89 2.70 -0.63
C GLY A 202 -25.23 3.01 0.72
N ALA A 203 -25.87 2.66 1.83
CA ALA A 203 -25.30 2.92 3.15
C ALA A 203 -24.22 1.87 3.50
N GLY A 204 -23.07 2.33 4.01
CA GLY A 204 -22.00 1.43 4.38
C GLY A 204 -20.97 2.04 5.34
N ARG A 205 -20.06 1.17 5.78
CA ARG A 205 -18.88 1.50 6.57
C ARG A 205 -17.66 0.86 5.94
N PHE A 206 -16.71 1.69 5.53
CA PHE A 206 -15.36 1.27 5.16
C PHE A 206 -14.42 1.44 6.37
N THR A 207 -13.55 0.47 6.61
CA THR A 207 -12.54 0.49 7.67
C THR A 207 -11.20 0.08 7.07
N ASP A 208 -10.17 0.89 7.29
CA ASP A 208 -8.81 0.58 6.85
C ASP A 208 -8.03 -0.27 7.89
N PRO A 209 -6.81 -0.76 7.58
CA PRO A 209 -6.03 -1.58 8.51
C PRO A 209 -5.55 -0.84 9.76
N SER A 210 -5.54 0.50 9.73
CA SER A 210 -5.18 1.34 10.89
C SER A 210 -6.31 1.43 11.91
N GLY A 211 -7.53 1.06 11.53
CA GLY A 211 -8.75 1.22 12.30
C GLY A 211 -9.49 2.54 12.03
N MET A 212 -9.02 3.36 11.08
CA MET A 212 -9.76 4.50 10.57
C MET A 212 -11.01 3.99 9.85
N SER A 213 -12.16 4.63 10.09
CA SER A 213 -13.41 4.21 9.46
C SER A 213 -14.23 5.37 8.92
N PHE A 214 -14.92 5.12 7.81
CA PHE A 214 -15.77 6.04 7.08
C PHE A 214 -17.15 5.43 6.96
N GLU A 215 -18.14 6.10 7.53
CA GLU A 215 -19.54 5.67 7.52
C GLU A 215 -20.39 6.71 6.81
N GLY A 216 -21.04 6.29 5.72
CA GLY A 216 -21.76 7.21 4.84
C GLY A 216 -22.45 6.49 3.69
N ARG A 217 -22.77 7.25 2.64
CA ARG A 217 -23.32 6.69 1.40
C ARG A 217 -22.20 6.44 0.39
N PHE A 218 -22.29 5.32 -0.32
CA PHE A 218 -21.36 4.93 -1.37
C PHE A 218 -22.08 4.85 -2.71
N GLU A 219 -21.44 5.32 -3.77
CA GLU A 219 -21.92 5.19 -5.15
C GLU A 219 -20.76 4.73 -6.03
N ARG A 220 -20.90 3.55 -6.66
CA ARG A 220 -19.87 2.92 -7.50
C ARG A 220 -18.50 2.78 -6.79
N GLY A 221 -18.52 2.47 -5.49
CA GLY A 221 -17.31 2.31 -4.69
C GLY A 221 -16.81 3.58 -3.99
N GLU A 222 -17.31 4.77 -4.35
CA GLU A 222 -16.84 6.05 -3.81
C GLU A 222 -17.75 6.56 -2.69
N LEU A 223 -17.16 7.11 -1.63
CA LEU A 223 -17.90 7.80 -0.57
C LEU A 223 -18.45 9.13 -1.11
N VAL A 224 -19.77 9.34 -0.99
CA VAL A 224 -20.45 10.54 -1.49
C VAL A 224 -21.20 11.29 -0.40
N GLY A 225 -21.16 12.62 -0.48
CA GLY A 225 -21.90 13.51 0.41
C GLY A 225 -21.31 13.58 1.81
N SER A 226 -22.18 13.64 2.82
CA SER A 226 -21.74 13.75 4.22
C SER A 226 -21.45 12.37 4.82
N ALA A 227 -20.40 12.29 5.65
CA ALA A 227 -19.98 11.06 6.29
C ALA A 227 -19.62 11.28 7.76
N ARG A 228 -19.55 10.18 8.51
CA ARG A 228 -18.89 10.10 9.81
C ARG A 228 -17.54 9.44 9.62
N ILE A 229 -16.47 10.14 9.99
CA ILE A 229 -15.10 9.63 9.95
C ILE A 229 -14.61 9.44 11.38
N ARG A 230 -14.09 8.26 11.70
CA ARG A 230 -13.35 8.00 12.94
C ARG A 230 -11.89 7.79 12.58
N PHE A 231 -11.02 8.62 13.13
CA PHE A 231 -9.58 8.58 12.89
C PHE A 231 -8.89 7.61 13.85
N ALA A 232 -7.68 7.16 13.49
CA ALA A 232 -6.91 6.21 14.29
C ALA A 232 -6.48 6.76 15.67
N ASP A 233 -6.34 8.09 15.81
CA ASP A 233 -6.05 8.76 17.08
C ASP A 233 -7.27 8.84 18.03
N GLY A 234 -8.45 8.42 17.57
CA GLY A 234 -9.72 8.50 18.30
C GLY A 234 -10.52 9.77 18.02
N SER A 235 -10.03 10.69 17.18
CA SER A 235 -10.78 11.84 16.72
C SER A 235 -11.99 11.40 15.88
N GLU A 236 -13.05 12.19 15.88
CA GLU A 236 -14.29 11.92 15.15
C GLU A 236 -14.75 13.15 14.37
N TYR A 237 -15.07 12.98 13.09
CA TYR A 237 -15.63 14.00 12.23
C TYR A 237 -17.03 13.59 11.76
N GLN A 238 -17.93 14.57 11.65
CA GLN A 238 -19.21 14.43 10.98
C GLN A 238 -19.52 15.67 10.15
N GLY A 239 -19.70 15.49 8.85
CA GLY A 239 -19.96 16.59 7.93
C GLY A 239 -19.73 16.20 6.48
N ASP A 240 -19.66 17.19 5.61
CA ASP A 240 -19.46 17.02 4.18
C ASP A 240 -18.08 16.42 3.85
N THR A 241 -18.00 15.64 2.78
CA THR A 241 -16.74 15.04 2.35
C THR A 241 -16.50 15.27 0.87
N GLU A 242 -15.22 15.37 0.51
CA GLU A 242 -14.76 15.43 -0.87
C GLU A 242 -13.47 14.61 -0.95
N ASN A 243 -13.35 13.71 -1.94
CA ASN A 243 -12.19 12.81 -2.08
C ASN A 243 -11.81 12.11 -0.76
N TRP A 244 -12.80 11.59 -0.04
CA TRP A 244 -12.62 10.88 1.23
C TRP A 244 -12.05 11.71 2.40
N VAL A 245 -11.96 13.04 2.27
CA VAL A 245 -11.52 13.93 3.35
C VAL A 245 -12.62 14.89 3.78
N ALA A 246 -12.53 15.39 5.01
CA ALA A 246 -13.43 16.43 5.50
C ALA A 246 -13.30 17.70 4.65
N SER A 247 -14.41 18.15 4.08
CA SER A 247 -14.51 19.34 3.24
C SER A 247 -15.87 20.00 3.50
N GLY A 248 -16.05 21.28 3.19
CA GLY A 248 -17.33 21.95 3.42
C GLY A 248 -17.69 22.06 4.91
N LYS A 249 -18.96 21.89 5.29
CA LYS A 249 -19.38 22.12 6.68
C LYS A 249 -19.32 20.83 7.50
N GLY A 250 -18.84 20.94 8.73
CA GLY A 250 -18.80 19.79 9.63
C GLY A 250 -18.54 20.11 11.08
N SER A 251 -18.39 19.04 11.85
CA SER A 251 -18.11 19.04 13.27
C SER A 251 -17.02 18.01 13.54
N MET A 252 -15.92 18.40 14.20
CA MET A 252 -14.82 17.52 14.56
C MET A 252 -14.57 17.53 16.07
N LYS A 253 -14.66 16.36 16.69
CA LYS A 253 -14.21 16.12 18.07
C LYS A 253 -12.80 15.54 18.02
N LEU A 254 -11.84 16.25 18.56
CA LEU A 254 -10.45 15.84 18.61
C LEU A 254 -10.18 14.88 19.77
N ALA A 255 -9.14 14.07 19.65
CA ALA A 255 -8.73 13.11 20.68
C ALA A 255 -8.43 13.77 22.05
N ASN A 256 -7.96 15.02 22.05
CA ASN A 256 -7.71 15.81 23.26
C ASN A 256 -9.01 16.32 23.93
N GLY A 257 -10.17 16.09 23.32
CA GLY A 257 -11.49 16.52 23.79
C GLY A 257 -11.99 17.84 23.19
N ASP A 258 -11.14 18.57 22.45
CA ASP A 258 -11.55 19.81 21.80
C ASP A 258 -12.62 19.53 20.73
N HIS A 259 -13.52 20.48 20.51
CA HIS A 259 -14.64 20.33 19.59
C HIS A 259 -14.75 21.52 18.66
N TYR A 260 -14.54 21.28 17.37
CA TYR A 260 -14.67 22.27 16.32
C TYR A 260 -15.99 22.12 15.57
N VAL A 261 -16.65 23.23 15.28
CA VAL A 261 -17.80 23.31 14.36
C VAL A 261 -17.56 24.46 13.40
N GLY A 262 -17.58 24.17 12.10
CA GLY A 262 -17.26 25.17 11.09
C GLY A 262 -17.04 24.57 9.71
N GLU A 263 -16.27 25.29 8.91
CA GLU A 263 -15.88 24.86 7.57
C GLU A 263 -14.56 24.09 7.58
N PHE A 264 -14.41 23.19 6.61
CA PHE A 264 -13.27 22.33 6.42
C PHE A 264 -12.79 22.42 4.97
N SER A 265 -11.49 22.30 4.77
CA SER A 265 -10.87 22.19 3.46
C SER A 265 -9.63 21.31 3.61
N ASP A 266 -9.50 20.29 2.77
CA ASP A 266 -8.42 19.29 2.79
C ASP A 266 -8.19 18.68 4.19
N GLY A 267 -9.28 18.36 4.90
CA GLY A 267 -9.23 17.77 6.23
C GLY A 267 -8.93 18.75 7.38
N ARG A 268 -8.71 20.04 7.10
CA ARG A 268 -8.32 21.05 8.09
C ARG A 268 -9.42 22.07 8.36
N PHE A 269 -9.42 22.67 9.55
CA PHE A 269 -10.28 23.82 9.86
C PHE A 269 -10.05 24.96 8.88
N HIS A 270 -11.13 25.47 8.29
CA HIS A 270 -11.10 26.51 7.28
C HIS A 270 -12.30 27.45 7.45
N GLY A 271 -12.35 28.54 6.68
CA GLY A 271 -13.54 29.39 6.59
C GLY A 271 -13.96 29.94 7.95
N GLN A 272 -15.26 30.04 8.22
CA GLN A 272 -15.74 30.43 9.55
C GLN A 272 -15.91 29.21 10.45
N GLY A 273 -15.47 29.32 11.71
CA GLY A 273 -15.62 28.22 12.66
C GLY A 273 -15.39 28.59 14.11
N VAL A 274 -15.80 27.66 14.97
CA VAL A 274 -15.75 27.76 16.43
C VAL A 274 -15.04 26.53 16.98
N LEU A 275 -13.93 26.71 17.68
CA LEU A 275 -13.26 25.67 18.46
C LEU A 275 -13.60 25.86 19.94
N GLN A 276 -14.29 24.88 20.51
CA GLN A 276 -14.51 24.75 21.95
C GLN A 276 -13.36 23.94 22.54
N LEU A 277 -12.60 24.55 23.46
CA LEU A 277 -11.47 23.89 24.11
C LEU A 277 -11.97 23.05 25.29
N ALA A 278 -11.48 21.83 25.40
CA ALA A 278 -11.74 20.97 26.57
C ALA A 278 -11.07 21.52 27.83
N VAL A 279 -9.88 22.09 27.68
CA VAL A 279 -9.12 22.76 28.74
C VAL A 279 -8.93 24.23 28.35
N PRO A 280 -9.40 25.21 29.15
CA PRO A 280 -9.23 26.63 28.83
C PRO A 280 -7.76 27.03 28.64
N GLN A 281 -7.46 27.85 27.63
CA GLN A 281 -6.14 28.40 27.35
C GLN A 281 -6.17 29.93 27.44
N ALA A 282 -5.24 30.52 28.21
CA ALA A 282 -5.19 31.97 28.45
C ALA A 282 -6.54 32.57 28.90
N GLY A 283 -7.30 31.83 29.72
CA GLY A 283 -8.63 32.23 30.20
C GLY A 283 -9.75 32.11 29.17
N ARG A 284 -9.48 31.62 27.95
CA ARG A 284 -10.48 31.38 26.91
C ARG A 284 -10.84 29.89 26.88
N ASN A 285 -12.13 29.58 26.88
CA ASN A 285 -12.65 28.24 26.64
C ASN A 285 -13.15 28.05 25.20
N ARG A 286 -13.19 29.12 24.41
CA ARG A 286 -13.74 29.13 23.05
C ARG A 286 -12.92 30.07 22.17
N LEU A 287 -12.63 29.60 20.97
CA LEU A 287 -12.00 30.34 19.89
C LEU A 287 -13.00 30.43 18.72
N SER A 288 -13.19 31.60 18.14
CA SER A 288 -14.18 31.81 17.08
C SER A 288 -13.68 32.84 16.08
N GLY A 289 -13.87 32.57 14.79
CA GLY A 289 -13.48 33.47 13.72
C GLY A 289 -13.16 32.74 12.42
N SER A 290 -12.33 33.38 11.59
CA SER A 290 -11.88 32.81 10.32
C SER A 290 -10.67 31.89 10.55
N TRP A 291 -10.72 30.68 10.03
CA TRP A 291 -9.64 29.69 10.09
C TRP A 291 -9.00 29.52 8.72
N GLN A 292 -7.69 29.30 8.70
CA GLN A 292 -6.95 28.95 7.50
C GLN A 292 -5.86 27.94 7.84
N HIS A 293 -5.81 26.83 7.09
CA HIS A 293 -4.86 25.73 7.31
C HIS A 293 -4.83 25.22 8.76
N GLY A 294 -5.99 25.19 9.44
CA GLY A 294 -6.08 24.73 10.83
C GLY A 294 -5.84 25.79 11.90
N GLU A 295 -5.45 27.02 11.53
CA GLU A 295 -5.13 28.10 12.46
C GLU A 295 -6.21 29.20 12.47
N LEU A 296 -6.57 29.70 13.65
CA LEU A 296 -7.47 30.86 13.79
C LEU A 296 -6.73 32.14 13.37
N ARG A 297 -7.29 32.89 12.43
CA ARG A 297 -6.81 34.22 12.07
C ARG A 297 -7.12 35.22 13.19
N ASP A 298 -6.09 35.75 13.83
CA ASP A 298 -6.15 36.88 14.77
C ASP A 298 -5.57 38.15 14.10
N PRO A 299 -6.40 39.14 13.74
CA PRO A 299 -5.93 40.37 13.09
C PRO A 299 -4.92 41.18 13.92
N ALA A 300 -4.95 41.09 15.25
CA ALA A 300 -3.98 41.79 16.10
C ALA A 300 -2.62 41.09 16.09
N ALA A 301 -2.62 39.76 16.24
CA ALA A 301 -1.40 38.96 16.13
C ALA A 301 -0.78 39.07 14.72
N GLU A 302 -1.61 39.17 13.68
CA GLU A 302 -1.14 39.38 12.32
C GLU A 302 -0.47 40.75 12.13
N ARG A 303 -1.03 41.85 12.68
CA ARG A 303 -0.36 43.16 12.66
C ARG A 303 0.98 43.14 13.39
N GLU A 304 1.06 42.47 14.54
CA GLU A 304 2.32 42.31 15.27
C GLU A 304 3.34 41.54 14.43
N ARG A 305 2.92 40.45 13.80
CA ARG A 305 3.77 39.64 12.91
C ARG A 305 4.28 40.45 11.72
N LEU A 306 3.42 41.24 11.08
CA LEU A 306 3.81 42.18 10.01
C LEU A 306 4.86 43.20 10.49
N GLY A 307 4.69 43.77 11.68
CA GLY A 307 5.68 44.66 12.30
C GLY A 307 7.04 43.98 12.57
N ARG A 308 7.03 42.66 12.87
CA ARG A 308 8.28 41.89 13.00
C ARG A 308 9.00 41.71 11.67
N TYR A 309 8.28 41.46 10.57
CA TYR A 309 8.90 41.39 9.24
C TYR A 309 9.51 42.73 8.83
N GLU A 310 8.81 43.84 9.08
CA GLU A 310 9.37 45.17 8.86
C GLU A 310 10.65 45.39 9.69
N SER A 311 10.62 45.02 10.97
CA SER A 311 11.80 45.14 11.85
C SER A 311 12.96 44.23 11.42
N GLN A 312 12.68 43.07 10.84
CA GLN A 312 13.68 42.16 10.28
C GLN A 312 14.46 42.84 9.16
N LEU A 313 13.78 43.47 8.20
CA LEU A 313 14.41 44.19 7.08
C LEU A 313 15.47 45.19 7.54
N TYR A 314 15.15 46.04 8.52
CA TYR A 314 16.08 47.07 9.00
C TYR A 314 17.22 46.51 9.88
N SER A 315 17.04 45.33 10.48
CA SER A 315 18.04 44.72 11.36
C SER A 315 18.90 43.65 10.69
N GLU A 316 18.57 43.23 9.46
CA GLU A 316 19.18 42.08 8.81
C GLU A 316 20.68 42.23 8.58
N GLU A 317 21.15 43.39 8.10
CA GLU A 317 22.57 43.63 7.87
C GLU A 317 23.40 43.45 9.15
N ARG A 318 22.92 44.02 10.26
CA ARG A 318 23.59 43.92 11.56
C ARG A 318 23.58 42.47 12.07
N ARG A 319 22.46 41.77 11.89
CA ARG A 319 22.29 40.39 12.30
C ARG A 319 23.23 39.46 11.57
N LEU A 320 23.29 39.57 10.24
CA LEU A 320 24.20 38.81 9.42
C LEU A 320 25.65 39.13 9.80
N ALA A 321 26.03 40.41 9.88
CA ALA A 321 27.38 40.81 10.28
C ALA A 321 27.81 40.20 11.63
N GLY A 322 26.95 40.29 12.65
CA GLY A 322 27.22 39.71 13.97
C GLY A 322 27.38 38.18 13.94
N ALA A 323 26.55 37.49 13.15
CA ALA A 323 26.66 36.04 12.97
C ALA A 323 27.97 35.63 12.28
N LEU A 324 28.42 36.41 11.29
CA LEU A 324 29.68 36.18 10.58
C LEU A 324 30.92 36.49 11.43
N GLU A 325 30.86 37.54 12.25
CA GLU A 325 31.96 37.92 13.16
C GLU A 325 32.22 36.85 14.23
N GLY A 326 31.16 36.19 14.70
CA GLY A 326 31.20 35.14 15.72
C GLY A 326 31.83 33.82 15.26
N LEU A 327 32.15 33.65 13.98
CA LEU A 327 32.83 32.46 13.48
C LEU A 327 34.27 32.38 13.99
N ALA A 328 34.63 31.27 14.64
CA ALA A 328 35.99 30.99 15.07
C ALA A 328 36.90 30.65 13.88
N SER A 329 38.19 30.94 14.02
CA SER A 329 39.22 30.52 13.06
C SER A 329 39.55 29.02 13.20
N GLY A 330 40.05 28.43 12.11
CA GLY A 330 40.49 27.04 12.07
C GLY A 330 41.75 26.82 12.91
N ASP A 331 41.92 25.60 13.41
CA ASP A 331 43.13 25.13 14.08
C ASP A 331 44.13 24.62 13.03
N PRO A 332 45.30 25.25 12.85
CA PRO A 332 46.25 24.89 11.80
C PRO A 332 46.85 23.49 11.96
N ASN A 333 46.66 22.82 13.09
CA ASN A 333 47.24 21.50 13.38
C ASN A 333 46.28 20.34 13.13
N ARG A 334 45.04 20.61 12.71
CA ARG A 334 44.06 19.57 12.40
C ARG A 334 43.14 20.02 11.27
N VAL A 335 42.44 19.06 10.68
CA VAL A 335 41.35 19.37 9.77
C VAL A 335 40.14 19.75 10.61
N ASP A 336 39.65 20.98 10.48
CA ASP A 336 38.40 21.41 11.07
C ASP A 336 37.22 21.25 10.09
N MET A 337 36.01 21.22 10.65
CA MET A 337 34.77 21.29 9.89
C MET A 337 34.02 22.57 10.23
N TYR A 338 33.59 23.28 9.18
CA TYR A 338 32.67 24.40 9.27
C TYR A 338 31.30 23.95 8.80
N LEU A 339 30.27 24.23 9.60
CA LEU A 339 28.89 23.92 9.24
C LEU A 339 28.18 25.19 8.77
N LEU A 340 27.54 25.14 7.62
CA LEU A 340 26.57 26.12 7.17
C LEU A 340 25.24 25.42 6.95
N THR A 341 24.24 25.69 7.79
CA THR A 341 22.86 25.24 7.57
C THR A 341 22.04 26.32 6.90
N PHE A 342 21.15 25.92 5.99
CA PHE A 342 20.38 26.82 5.15
C PHE A 342 18.93 26.29 5.02
N ALA A 343 17.99 26.94 5.70
CA ALA A 343 16.55 26.64 5.62
C ALA A 343 15.86 27.67 4.73
N GLY A 344 15.53 27.27 3.49
CA GLY A 344 15.16 28.19 2.42
C GLY A 344 13.71 28.66 2.43
N ASP A 345 12.76 27.84 2.89
CA ASP A 345 11.34 28.20 2.91
C ASP A 345 10.86 28.46 4.34
N GLY A 346 10.34 29.67 4.57
CA GLY A 346 9.79 30.12 5.85
C GLY A 346 8.28 29.98 5.97
N THR A 347 7.60 29.48 4.94
CA THR A 347 6.16 29.17 5.02
C THR A 347 5.91 27.84 5.73
N GLN A 348 6.87 26.90 5.65
CA GLN A 348 6.90 25.69 6.46
C GLN A 348 8.08 25.66 7.44
N GLU A 349 7.78 25.36 8.69
CA GLU A 349 8.69 25.37 9.82
C GLU A 349 9.54 24.11 9.95
N VAL A 350 9.19 23.03 9.23
CA VAL A 350 9.97 21.79 9.22
C VAL A 350 11.42 22.02 8.81
N PHE A 351 11.66 22.93 7.85
CA PHE A 351 12.99 23.26 7.35
C PHE A 351 13.86 23.93 8.43
N ARG A 352 13.31 24.90 9.16
CA ARG A 352 13.98 25.52 10.30
C ARG A 352 14.32 24.48 11.37
N ARG A 353 13.31 23.72 11.84
CA ARG A 353 13.50 22.73 12.93
C ARG A 353 14.59 21.72 12.59
N GLU A 354 14.61 21.25 11.36
CA GLU A 354 15.62 20.33 10.87
C GLU A 354 17.02 20.94 10.88
N THR A 355 17.19 22.18 10.39
CA THR A 355 18.49 22.86 10.44
C THR A 355 18.98 23.14 11.86
N GLU A 356 18.08 23.48 12.79
CA GLU A 356 18.41 23.65 14.20
C GLU A 356 18.91 22.36 14.84
N PHE A 357 18.23 21.24 14.57
CA PHE A 357 18.67 19.92 15.01
C PHE A 357 20.05 19.57 14.46
N VAL A 358 20.25 19.73 13.14
CA VAL A 358 21.54 19.41 12.49
C VAL A 358 22.66 20.24 13.09
N ARG A 359 22.43 21.54 13.34
CA ARG A 359 23.42 22.40 13.99
C ARG A 359 23.82 21.88 15.37
N GLN A 360 22.83 21.61 16.23
CA GLN A 360 23.09 21.10 17.58
C GLN A 360 23.82 19.74 17.56
N GLN A 361 23.42 18.87 16.64
CA GLN A 361 24.04 17.57 16.45
C GLN A 361 25.51 17.69 16.03
N PHE A 362 25.82 18.53 15.04
CA PHE A 362 27.18 18.74 14.55
C PHE A 362 28.07 19.39 15.62
N ASP A 363 27.53 20.35 16.38
CA ASP A 363 28.25 20.99 17.48
C ASP A 363 28.67 19.97 18.55
N HIS A 364 27.86 18.93 18.75
CA HIS A 364 28.14 17.85 19.70
C HIS A 364 29.05 16.76 19.09
N LEU A 365 28.73 16.25 17.91
CA LEU A 365 29.39 15.07 17.34
C LEU A 365 30.70 15.40 16.61
N PHE A 366 30.78 16.60 16.02
CA PHE A 366 31.78 16.95 15.02
C PHE A 366 32.61 18.20 15.36
N ALA A 367 32.52 18.65 16.61
CA ALA A 367 33.30 19.78 17.15
C ALA A 367 33.17 21.07 16.32
N THR A 368 31.99 21.31 15.75
CA THR A 368 31.69 22.51 14.96
C THR A 368 31.25 23.70 15.81
N ARG A 369 31.15 23.56 17.15
CA ARG A 369 30.77 24.67 18.03
C ARG A 369 31.69 25.88 17.81
N GLY A 370 31.10 27.03 17.51
CA GLY A 370 31.81 28.26 17.13
C GLY A 370 32.23 28.34 15.65
N ARG A 371 32.08 27.26 14.88
CA ARG A 371 32.29 27.17 13.42
C ARG A 371 31.01 26.76 12.66
N SER A 372 29.87 26.90 13.32
CA SER A 372 28.53 26.64 12.77
C SER A 372 27.79 27.94 12.54
N LEU A 373 27.20 28.11 11.36
CA LEU A 373 26.34 29.23 10.99
C LEU A 373 25.02 28.69 10.45
N SER A 374 23.92 29.38 10.76
CA SER A 374 22.59 29.05 10.26
C SER A 374 21.99 30.26 9.55
N LEU A 375 21.51 30.04 8.33
CA LEU A 375 20.69 30.98 7.59
C LEU A 375 19.28 30.38 7.49
N THR A 376 18.26 31.13 7.88
CA THR A 376 16.93 30.56 8.11
C THR A 376 15.82 31.53 7.73
N ASN A 377 14.91 31.04 6.89
CA ASN A 377 13.60 31.64 6.68
C ASN A 377 12.57 30.98 7.60
N SER A 378 11.68 31.76 8.22
CA SER A 378 10.69 31.27 9.19
C SER A 378 9.59 32.30 9.43
N ARG A 379 8.37 31.79 9.63
CA ARG A 379 7.19 32.55 10.07
C ARG A 379 7.08 32.65 11.59
N GLN A 380 7.78 31.79 12.33
CA GLN A 380 7.76 31.74 13.79
C GLN A 380 8.92 32.51 14.44
N THR A 381 10.15 32.33 13.96
CA THR A 381 11.38 32.92 14.54
C THR A 381 11.86 34.13 13.74
N ILE A 382 10.92 35.04 13.41
CA ILE A 382 11.18 36.22 12.56
C ILE A 382 12.21 37.11 13.24
N GLY A 383 13.32 37.37 12.55
CA GLY A 383 14.39 38.19 13.12
C GLY A 383 15.05 37.54 14.33
N GLU A 384 15.28 36.23 14.31
CA GLU A 384 16.21 35.54 15.21
C GLU A 384 17.53 35.20 14.50
N GLN A 385 17.45 34.43 13.41
CA GLN A 385 18.60 34.09 12.55
C GLN A 385 18.67 35.00 11.31
N PRO A 386 19.86 35.16 10.68
CA PRO A 386 19.97 35.80 9.38
C PRO A 386 19.11 35.07 8.32
N ILE A 387 18.51 35.84 7.42
CA ILE A 387 17.63 35.35 6.35
C ILE A 387 18.41 34.43 5.42
N ALA A 388 17.78 33.32 5.02
CA ALA A 388 18.30 32.41 4.00
C ALA A 388 18.08 33.01 2.60
N SER A 389 18.97 33.92 2.22
CA SER A 389 18.98 34.58 0.90
C SER A 389 20.26 34.27 0.12
N LEU A 390 20.26 34.54 -1.19
CA LEU A 390 21.47 34.47 -2.02
C LEU A 390 22.61 35.34 -1.46
N THR A 391 22.29 36.56 -1.04
CA THR A 391 23.26 37.51 -0.47
C THR A 391 23.84 36.98 0.83
N SER A 392 23.00 36.47 1.73
CA SER A 392 23.45 35.90 2.99
C SER A 392 24.34 34.68 2.78
N LEU A 393 23.98 33.80 1.84
CA LEU A 393 24.76 32.62 1.47
C LEU A 393 26.14 33.00 0.91
N GLU A 394 26.20 33.96 -0.02
CA GLU A 394 27.45 34.44 -0.60
C GLU A 394 28.39 35.01 0.47
N ARG A 395 27.85 35.86 1.36
CA ARG A 395 28.63 36.46 2.45
C ARG A 395 29.08 35.43 3.49
N ALA A 396 28.22 34.46 3.82
CA ALA A 396 28.55 33.35 4.69
C ALA A 396 29.70 32.51 4.14
N LEU A 397 29.63 32.10 2.88
CA LEU A 397 30.69 31.33 2.22
C LEU A 397 32.01 32.12 2.19
N LYS A 398 31.96 33.41 1.88
CA LYS A 398 33.15 34.28 1.91
C LYS A 398 33.76 34.42 3.31
N ALA A 399 32.93 34.58 4.34
CA ALA A 399 33.39 34.68 5.72
C ALA A 399 34.03 33.38 6.20
N ILE A 400 33.38 32.23 5.95
CA ILE A 400 33.92 30.90 6.28
C ILE A 400 35.26 30.67 5.57
N ALA A 401 35.34 30.96 4.27
CA ALA A 401 36.57 30.85 3.49
C ALA A 401 37.73 31.69 4.05
N GLY A 402 37.43 32.81 4.71
CA GLY A 402 38.42 33.67 5.36
C GLY A 402 38.84 33.22 6.76
N ARG A 403 38.11 32.28 7.39
CA ARG A 403 38.43 31.75 8.72
C ARG A 403 39.04 30.34 8.70
N MET A 404 38.85 29.60 7.60
CA MET A 404 39.32 28.24 7.42
C MET A 404 40.62 28.15 6.60
N ASP A 405 41.38 27.06 6.76
CA ASP A 405 42.38 26.65 5.78
C ASP A 405 41.65 26.00 4.58
N ARG A 406 41.54 26.74 3.48
CA ARG A 406 40.78 26.33 2.28
C ARG A 406 41.29 25.05 1.62
N ASP A 407 42.54 24.65 1.87
CA ASP A 407 43.15 23.46 1.32
C ASP A 407 43.11 22.24 2.26
N GLN A 408 42.74 22.44 3.52
CA GLN A 408 42.67 21.39 4.53
C GLN A 408 41.26 21.21 5.10
N ASP A 409 40.66 22.29 5.57
CA ASP A 409 39.38 22.28 6.28
C ASP A 409 38.22 21.95 5.35
N ILE A 410 37.12 21.49 5.95
CA ILE A 410 35.95 21.01 5.23
C ILE A 410 34.77 21.93 5.51
N LEU A 411 34.13 22.41 4.44
CA LEU A 411 32.78 23.00 4.53
C LEU A 411 31.74 21.88 4.45
N PHE A 412 30.90 21.76 5.48
CA PHE A 412 29.66 21.01 5.43
C PHE A 412 28.52 22.01 5.21
N LEU A 413 27.93 22.00 4.02
CA LEU A 413 26.79 22.82 3.64
C LEU A 413 25.53 21.96 3.59
N TYR A 414 24.56 22.28 4.44
CA TYR A 414 23.25 21.64 4.44
C TYR A 414 22.18 22.62 3.98
N LEU A 415 21.52 22.32 2.85
CA LEU A 415 20.38 23.09 2.36
C LEU A 415 19.10 22.26 2.44
N THR A 416 18.04 22.82 3.00
CA THR A 416 16.72 22.19 3.07
C THR A 416 15.63 23.21 2.71
N SER A 417 14.78 22.87 1.74
CA SER A 417 13.70 23.74 1.23
C SER A 417 12.78 22.95 0.28
N HIS A 418 11.78 23.60 -0.29
CA HIS A 418 11.12 23.11 -1.51
C HIS A 418 12.05 23.18 -2.70
N GLY A 419 11.83 22.27 -3.66
CA GLY A 419 12.59 22.23 -4.91
C GLY A 419 11.69 22.17 -6.15
N SER A 420 12.12 22.81 -7.23
CA SER A 420 11.41 22.83 -8.52
C SER A 420 11.99 21.81 -9.51
N ALA A 421 11.21 21.49 -10.55
CA ALA A 421 11.65 20.59 -11.62
C ALA A 421 12.84 21.18 -12.42
N GLU A 422 13.02 22.49 -12.37
CA GLU A 422 14.12 23.26 -12.95
C GLU A 422 15.37 23.28 -12.04
N HIS A 423 15.37 22.47 -10.97
CA HIS A 423 16.50 22.31 -10.03
C HIS A 423 16.86 23.61 -9.31
N GLN A 424 15.84 24.27 -8.77
CA GLN A 424 15.96 25.47 -7.94
C GLN A 424 15.43 25.17 -6.52
N LEU A 425 15.97 25.86 -5.51
CA LEU A 425 15.46 25.84 -4.15
C LEU A 425 14.64 27.11 -3.87
N SER A 426 13.45 26.94 -3.30
CA SER A 426 12.62 28.04 -2.79
C SER A 426 13.40 28.81 -1.72
N LEU A 427 13.52 30.13 -1.89
CA LEU A 427 14.07 31.02 -0.86
C LEU A 427 12.98 31.86 -0.19
N THR A 428 11.75 31.35 -0.11
CA THR A 428 10.61 32.12 0.37
C THR A 428 10.76 32.52 1.84
N GLN A 429 10.83 33.83 2.11
CA GLN A 429 10.58 34.40 3.43
C GLN A 429 9.26 35.18 3.36
N PRO A 430 8.26 34.93 4.22
CA PRO A 430 7.00 35.65 4.10
C PRO A 430 7.20 37.17 4.10
N HIS A 431 6.46 37.86 3.22
CA HIS A 431 6.55 39.30 2.99
C HIS A 431 7.91 39.81 2.48
N HIS A 432 8.75 38.94 1.91
CA HIS A 432 9.99 39.29 1.23
C HIS A 432 10.06 38.59 -0.13
N ASP A 433 10.27 39.36 -1.20
CA ASP A 433 10.45 38.80 -2.54
C ASP A 433 11.93 38.44 -2.74
N LEU A 434 12.27 37.17 -2.50
CA LEU A 434 13.62 36.65 -2.64
C LEU A 434 13.73 35.75 -3.89
N PRO A 435 14.80 35.87 -4.68
CA PRO A 435 15.03 34.99 -5.84
C PRO A 435 15.43 33.59 -5.38
N ASP A 436 14.88 32.57 -6.05
CA ASP A 436 15.22 31.17 -5.80
C ASP A 436 16.69 30.84 -6.13
N LEU A 437 17.22 29.80 -5.47
CA LEU A 437 18.60 29.36 -5.64
C LEU A 437 18.69 28.23 -6.66
N ALA A 438 19.12 28.55 -7.88
CA ALA A 438 19.42 27.57 -8.91
C ALA A 438 20.71 26.77 -8.64
N ALA A 439 20.75 25.52 -9.10
CA ALA A 439 21.92 24.64 -8.97
C ALA A 439 23.22 25.25 -9.50
N ASP A 440 23.20 25.87 -10.69
CA ASP A 440 24.38 26.50 -11.29
C ASP A 440 24.88 27.70 -10.48
N ARG A 441 23.94 28.47 -9.90
CA ARG A 441 24.29 29.61 -9.05
C ARG A 441 24.94 29.14 -7.75
N LEU A 442 24.44 28.07 -7.13
CA LEU A 442 25.09 27.47 -5.96
C LEU A 442 26.51 26.97 -6.30
N ALA A 443 26.67 26.31 -7.45
CA ALA A 443 27.98 25.86 -7.92
C ALA A 443 28.96 27.02 -8.14
N GLU A 444 28.48 28.14 -8.70
CA GLU A 444 29.27 29.36 -8.87
C GLU A 444 29.71 29.95 -7.53
N LEU A 445 28.80 30.10 -6.56
CA LEU A 445 29.08 30.60 -5.22
C LEU A 445 30.11 29.75 -4.47
N LEU A 446 30.00 28.41 -4.57
CA LEU A 446 30.96 27.50 -3.98
C LEU A 446 32.33 27.60 -4.66
N ARG A 447 32.36 27.72 -6.00
CA ARG A 447 33.62 27.87 -6.75
C ARG A 447 34.31 29.20 -6.43
N SER A 448 33.56 30.30 -6.36
CA SER A 448 34.09 31.63 -6.06
C SER A 448 34.60 31.77 -4.61
N SER A 449 34.08 30.95 -3.68
CA SER A 449 34.59 30.88 -2.30
C SER A 449 36.03 30.36 -2.21
N GLY A 450 36.48 29.59 -3.21
CA GLY A 450 37.80 28.95 -3.21
C GLY A 450 37.96 27.81 -2.18
N ILE A 451 36.87 27.38 -1.53
CA ILE A 451 36.91 26.26 -0.57
C ILE A 451 37.03 24.94 -1.33
N ARG A 452 38.13 24.22 -1.12
CA ARG A 452 38.42 22.99 -1.86
C ARG A 452 37.55 21.82 -1.44
N TRP A 453 37.48 21.54 -0.15
CA TRP A 453 36.83 20.35 0.41
C TRP A 453 35.44 20.67 0.91
N ARG A 454 34.44 20.07 0.27
CA ARG A 454 33.03 20.37 0.50
C ARG A 454 32.21 19.09 0.65
N VAL A 455 31.29 19.11 1.61
CA VAL A 455 30.17 18.18 1.69
C VAL A 455 28.91 19.01 1.52
N VAL A 456 28.17 18.79 0.43
CA VAL A 456 26.94 19.52 0.13
C VAL A 456 25.77 18.54 0.20
N VAL A 457 24.84 18.78 1.10
CA VAL A 457 23.63 17.98 1.25
C VAL A 457 22.44 18.86 0.88
N VAL A 458 21.67 18.44 -0.14
CA VAL A 458 20.50 19.16 -0.66
C VAL A 458 19.24 18.34 -0.38
N SER A 459 18.47 18.76 0.61
CA SER A 459 17.20 18.13 1.00
C SER A 459 16.02 18.89 0.38
N ALA A 460 15.64 18.51 -0.84
CA ALA A 460 14.53 19.10 -1.57
C ALA A 460 14.00 18.17 -2.68
N CYS A 461 12.81 18.46 -3.20
CA CYS A 461 12.30 17.84 -4.42
C CYS A 461 13.25 18.10 -5.59
N TYR A 462 13.39 17.12 -6.49
CA TYR A 462 14.24 17.19 -7.71
C TYR A 462 15.72 17.51 -7.44
N SER A 463 16.17 17.35 -6.19
CA SER A 463 17.51 17.76 -5.72
C SER A 463 18.65 17.03 -6.44
N GLY A 464 18.41 15.84 -7.00
CA GLY A 464 19.40 15.12 -7.81
C GLY A 464 19.91 15.93 -9.01
N GLY A 465 19.15 16.93 -9.48
CA GLY A 465 19.58 17.86 -10.52
C GLY A 465 20.73 18.79 -10.12
N PHE A 466 21.05 18.88 -8.82
CA PHE A 466 22.21 19.64 -8.33
C PHE A 466 23.53 18.87 -8.50
N ILE A 467 23.50 17.54 -8.61
CA ILE A 467 24.72 16.73 -8.69
C ILE A 467 25.61 17.12 -9.88
N PRO A 468 25.09 17.25 -11.13
CA PRO A 468 25.92 17.61 -12.28
C PRO A 468 26.64 18.96 -12.13
N ALA A 469 25.99 19.95 -11.52
CA ALA A 469 26.56 21.29 -11.34
C ALA A 469 27.59 21.34 -10.19
N LEU A 470 27.38 20.54 -9.13
CA LEU A 470 28.17 20.58 -7.90
C LEU A 470 29.32 19.56 -7.87
N ALA A 471 29.21 18.44 -8.59
CA ALA A 471 30.15 17.33 -8.48
C ALA A 471 31.52 17.70 -9.08
N ASP A 472 32.54 17.68 -8.23
CA ASP A 472 33.94 17.75 -8.62
C ASP A 472 34.80 16.93 -7.65
N SER A 473 36.11 16.81 -7.92
CA SER A 473 36.99 15.96 -7.11
C SER A 473 37.01 16.31 -5.61
N GLY A 474 36.71 17.55 -5.24
CA GLY A 474 36.72 18.06 -3.86
C GLY A 474 35.34 18.06 -3.19
N THR A 475 34.28 17.69 -3.89
CA THR A 475 32.91 17.83 -3.41
C THR A 475 32.21 16.49 -3.30
N LEU A 476 31.75 16.17 -2.09
CA LEU A 476 30.77 15.11 -1.86
C LEU A 476 29.37 15.73 -1.91
N VAL A 477 28.49 15.22 -2.78
CA VAL A 477 27.12 15.72 -2.92
C VAL A 477 26.15 14.63 -2.51
N ILE A 478 25.18 14.95 -1.64
CA ILE A 478 24.07 14.07 -1.27
C ILE A 478 22.76 14.80 -1.58
N THR A 479 21.80 14.10 -2.17
CA THR A 479 20.50 14.67 -2.52
C THR A 479 19.37 13.80 -1.98
N ALA A 480 18.30 14.44 -1.48
CA ALA A 480 17.15 13.74 -0.90
C ALA A 480 16.26 13.05 -1.93
N ALA A 481 16.37 13.43 -3.21
CA ALA A 481 15.64 12.81 -4.30
C ALA A 481 16.48 12.78 -5.58
N ARG A 482 16.05 11.96 -6.53
CA ARG A 482 16.56 11.96 -7.91
C ARG A 482 16.10 13.21 -8.65
N HIS A 483 16.82 13.58 -9.70
CA HIS A 483 16.57 14.80 -10.49
C HIS A 483 15.13 14.95 -11.03
N ASP A 484 14.42 13.84 -11.28
CA ASP A 484 13.04 13.79 -11.81
C ASP A 484 12.01 13.31 -10.77
N ARG A 485 12.36 13.36 -9.47
CA ARG A 485 11.54 12.83 -8.37
C ARG A 485 11.30 13.86 -7.26
N ARG A 486 10.17 13.74 -6.58
CA ARG A 486 9.86 14.53 -5.38
C ARG A 486 10.40 13.84 -4.12
N SER A 487 10.74 14.63 -3.10
CA SER A 487 11.01 14.15 -1.74
C SER A 487 9.77 14.32 -0.85
N PHE A 488 9.71 13.62 0.28
CA PHE A 488 8.55 13.61 1.17
C PHE A 488 8.85 14.20 2.56
N GLY A 489 7.79 14.51 3.31
CA GLY A 489 7.88 14.96 4.71
C GLY A 489 8.01 16.47 4.90
N CYS A 490 7.74 17.29 3.89
CA CYS A 490 7.84 18.75 3.96
C CYS A 490 6.67 19.45 4.69
N ALA A 491 5.77 18.69 5.30
CA ALA A 491 4.60 19.21 6.00
C ALA A 491 4.95 19.73 7.41
N ASP A 492 4.23 20.74 7.90
CA ASP A 492 4.50 21.42 9.18
C ASP A 492 4.25 20.55 10.40
N GLU A 493 3.46 19.51 10.25
CA GLU A 493 3.16 18.54 11.29
C GLU A 493 4.35 17.61 11.55
N ASN A 494 5.34 17.56 10.64
CA ASN A 494 6.54 16.76 10.83
C ASN A 494 7.63 17.56 11.55
N ASP A 495 8.31 16.90 12.48
CA ASP A 495 9.54 17.46 13.08
C ASP A 495 10.71 17.53 12.07
N PHE A 496 10.68 16.67 11.04
CA PHE A 496 11.75 16.48 10.05
C PHE A 496 11.19 16.11 8.68
N THR A 497 11.92 16.44 7.62
CA THR A 497 11.71 15.79 6.32
C THR A 497 12.04 14.30 6.42
N TYR A 498 11.49 13.47 5.53
CA TYR A 498 11.76 12.02 5.58
C TYR A 498 13.24 11.71 5.41
N PHE A 499 13.89 12.44 4.49
CA PHE A 499 15.33 12.35 4.28
C PHE A 499 16.12 12.85 5.48
N GLY A 500 15.81 14.03 6.02
CA GLY A 500 16.53 14.60 7.16
C GLY A 500 16.47 13.72 8.40
N ARG A 501 15.30 13.13 8.70
CA ARG A 501 15.17 12.13 9.77
C ARG A 501 16.03 10.91 9.50
N ALA A 502 15.92 10.31 8.33
CA ALA A 502 16.65 9.08 8.00
C ALA A 502 18.17 9.30 8.01
N PHE A 503 18.66 10.41 7.45
CA PHE A 503 20.09 10.69 7.34
C PHE A 503 20.68 11.21 8.66
N PHE A 504 20.16 12.31 9.21
CA PHE A 504 20.76 12.95 10.38
C PHE A 504 20.36 12.30 11.70
N HIS A 505 19.08 12.00 11.91
CA HIS A 505 18.62 11.44 13.18
C HIS A 505 18.94 9.93 13.29
N ASP A 506 18.55 9.13 12.29
CA ASP A 506 18.59 7.67 12.40
C ASP A 506 19.93 7.04 11.96
N ALA A 507 20.62 7.64 10.99
CA ALA A 507 21.79 7.01 10.36
C ALA A 507 23.13 7.60 10.79
N LEU A 508 23.28 8.93 10.79
CA LEU A 508 24.56 9.61 10.98
C LEU A 508 25.25 9.36 12.34
N PRO A 509 24.55 9.30 13.49
CA PRO A 509 25.19 9.14 14.80
C PRO A 509 26.04 7.86 14.90
N ASP A 510 25.56 6.76 14.32
CA ASP A 510 26.17 5.44 14.44
C ASP A 510 27.03 5.06 13.22
N SER A 511 27.15 5.95 12.24
CA SER A 511 27.83 5.66 10.98
C SER A 511 29.30 6.10 11.01
N PRO A 512 30.25 5.27 10.51
CA PRO A 512 31.66 5.63 10.49
C PRO A 512 32.00 6.64 9.38
N SER A 513 31.12 6.83 8.39
CA SER A 513 31.26 7.81 7.31
C SER A 513 29.91 8.33 6.83
N PHE A 514 29.91 9.45 6.12
CA PHE A 514 28.70 9.98 5.47
C PHE A 514 28.14 9.02 4.39
N GLU A 515 28.99 8.21 3.75
CA GLU A 515 28.56 7.22 2.75
C GLU A 515 27.82 6.03 3.38
N GLU A 516 28.27 5.57 4.56
CA GLU A 516 27.56 4.55 5.34
C GLU A 516 26.24 5.10 5.88
N ALA A 517 26.26 6.35 6.39
CA ALA A 517 25.04 7.04 6.83
C ALA A 517 24.02 7.15 5.70
N PHE A 518 24.47 7.53 4.50
CA PHE A 518 23.62 7.62 3.32
C PHE A 518 23.03 6.26 2.94
N ARG A 519 23.83 5.19 2.88
CA ARG A 519 23.34 3.84 2.56
C ARG A 519 22.30 3.34 3.57
N LYS A 520 22.47 3.68 4.85
CA LYS A 520 21.46 3.36 5.89
C LYS A 520 20.20 4.20 5.71
N ALA A 521 20.34 5.49 5.44
CA ALA A 521 19.23 6.40 5.20
C ALA A 521 18.41 6.00 3.97
N GLU A 522 19.05 5.61 2.87
CA GLU A 522 18.41 5.14 1.63
C GLU A 522 17.47 3.96 1.89
N ARG A 523 17.90 2.98 2.70
CA ARG A 523 17.06 1.84 3.10
C ARG A 523 15.86 2.28 3.95
N LEU A 524 16.10 3.12 4.96
CA LEU A 524 15.04 3.63 5.84
C LEU A 524 13.98 4.46 5.09
N ILE A 525 14.41 5.26 4.12
CA ILE A 525 13.51 6.03 3.25
C ILE A 525 12.69 5.08 2.39
N ARG A 526 13.33 4.08 1.77
CA ARG A 526 12.62 3.09 0.95
C ARG A 526 11.56 2.34 1.74
N GLU A 527 11.87 1.90 2.96
CA GLU A 527 10.92 1.24 3.86
C GLU A 527 9.73 2.15 4.20
N ARG A 528 9.99 3.43 4.53
CA ARG A 528 8.93 4.41 4.82
C ARG A 528 8.05 4.69 3.60
N GLU A 529 8.64 4.87 2.42
CA GLU A 529 7.89 5.13 1.18
C GLU A 529 7.05 3.92 0.76
N LEU A 530 7.56 2.70 0.93
CA LEU A 530 6.79 1.47 0.70
C LEU A 530 5.59 1.37 1.64
N ALA A 531 5.78 1.66 2.93
CA ALA A 531 4.69 1.65 3.90
C ALA A 531 3.62 2.71 3.60
N LEU A 532 4.04 3.90 3.12
CA LEU A 532 3.13 5.00 2.79
C LEU A 532 2.35 4.76 1.49
N LEU A 533 3.03 4.28 0.45
CA LEU A 533 2.48 4.23 -0.92
C LEU A 533 1.89 2.85 -1.26
N GLY A 534 2.41 1.78 -0.65
CA GLY A 534 2.08 0.39 -1.00
C GLY A 534 0.70 -0.08 -0.57
N ALA A 535 0.00 0.72 0.25
CA ALA A 535 -1.37 0.44 0.70
C ALA A 535 -2.45 0.86 -0.30
N HIS A 536 -2.10 1.53 -1.42
CA HIS A 536 -3.08 2.25 -2.24
C HIS A 536 -3.06 1.94 -3.74
N ARG A 537 -2.05 1.21 -4.27
CA ARG A 537 -1.96 0.75 -5.67
C ARG A 537 -0.69 -0.06 -5.93
N GLU A 538 -0.60 -0.68 -7.12
CA GLU A 538 0.67 -1.17 -7.67
C GLU A 538 1.70 -0.03 -7.76
N LEU A 539 2.88 -0.25 -7.15
CA LEU A 539 3.97 0.72 -7.14
C LEU A 539 4.97 0.46 -8.25
N SER A 540 5.44 1.55 -8.86
CA SER A 540 6.54 1.56 -9.81
C SER A 540 7.76 2.27 -9.21
N GLU A 541 8.93 2.14 -9.83
CA GLU A 541 10.09 2.98 -9.47
C GLU A 541 9.83 4.49 -9.62
N ARG A 542 8.69 4.90 -10.21
CA ARG A 542 8.31 6.31 -10.33
C ARG A 542 7.74 6.93 -9.06
N ASP A 543 7.32 6.10 -8.13
CA ASP A 543 6.65 6.53 -6.91
C ASP A 543 7.62 6.91 -5.78
N PHE A 544 8.92 6.59 -5.93
CA PHE A 544 9.94 6.72 -4.88
C PHE A 544 10.86 7.93 -5.10
N SER A 545 11.36 8.52 -4.00
CA SER A 545 12.25 9.69 -4.07
C SER A 545 13.62 9.36 -4.65
N LEU A 546 14.14 8.15 -4.37
CA LEU A 546 15.45 7.65 -4.83
C LEU A 546 16.60 8.64 -4.53
N PRO A 547 16.95 8.86 -3.25
CA PRO A 547 18.07 9.71 -2.85
C PRO A 547 19.37 9.33 -3.60
N GLN A 548 20.28 10.29 -3.81
CA GLN A 548 21.53 10.04 -4.55
C GLN A 548 22.76 10.56 -3.80
N ILE A 549 23.92 9.95 -4.07
CA ILE A 549 25.21 10.39 -3.56
C ILE A 549 26.28 10.38 -4.66
N ALA A 550 27.06 11.45 -4.73
CA ALA A 550 28.30 11.53 -5.51
C ALA A 550 29.47 11.75 -4.54
N ALA A 551 30.34 10.73 -4.39
CA ALA A 551 31.45 10.74 -3.44
C ALA A 551 32.80 10.41 -4.11
N PRO A 552 33.46 11.39 -4.75
CA PRO A 552 34.75 11.17 -5.41
C PRO A 552 35.86 10.76 -4.45
N ARG A 553 36.85 10.01 -4.96
CA ARG A 553 37.93 9.43 -4.13
C ARG A 553 38.75 10.47 -3.36
N ALA A 554 38.93 11.68 -3.90
CA ALA A 554 39.77 12.69 -3.27
C ALA A 554 39.15 13.26 -1.99
N ILE A 555 37.89 13.72 -2.02
CA ILE A 555 37.17 14.18 -0.82
C ILE A 555 37.01 13.07 0.23
N ARG A 556 36.77 11.82 -0.18
CA ARG A 556 36.68 10.67 0.75
C ARG A 556 37.94 10.49 1.59
N ARG A 557 39.12 10.66 1.00
CA ARG A 557 40.39 10.60 1.74
C ARG A 557 40.54 11.75 2.73
N GLN A 558 40.09 12.95 2.36
CA GLN A 558 40.14 14.09 3.26
C GLN A 558 39.18 13.93 4.45
N LEU A 559 37.96 13.44 4.19
CA LEU A 559 36.98 13.11 5.23
C LEU A 559 37.50 12.04 6.20
N ALA A 560 38.22 11.03 5.70
CA ALA A 560 38.85 10.02 6.56
C ALA A 560 39.92 10.62 7.49
N LYS A 561 40.75 11.56 7.00
CA LYS A 561 41.74 12.28 7.82
C LYS A 561 41.05 13.11 8.92
N TRP A 562 40.03 13.87 8.56
CA TRP A 562 39.22 14.64 9.50
C TRP A 562 38.61 13.75 10.59
N ARG A 563 37.99 12.64 10.20
CA ARG A 563 37.35 11.71 11.15
C ARG A 563 38.35 11.08 12.12
N ALA A 564 39.55 10.74 11.65
CA ALA A 564 40.62 10.24 12.52
C ALA A 564 41.05 11.30 13.56
N GLY A 565 41.10 12.59 13.16
CA GLY A 565 41.38 13.71 14.07
C GLY A 565 40.38 13.85 15.22
N LEU A 566 39.08 13.60 14.97
CA LEU A 566 38.04 13.65 16.01
C LEU A 566 38.20 12.58 17.09
N THR A 567 38.67 11.38 16.73
CA THR A 567 38.88 10.29 17.71
C THR A 567 40.03 10.55 18.69
N GLY A 568 41.08 11.28 18.26
CA GLY A 568 42.20 11.66 19.12
C GLY A 568 41.85 12.69 20.20
N VAL A 569 40.81 13.51 19.98
CA VAL A 569 40.31 14.52 20.94
C VAL A 569 39.50 13.88 22.08
N ARG A 570 38.81 12.76 21.83
CA ARG A 570 38.07 12.02 22.88
C ARG A 570 39.00 11.34 23.90
N THR A 571 40.20 10.94 23.51
CA THR A 571 41.18 10.28 24.40
C THR A 571 41.90 11.25 25.35
N THR A 572 42.10 12.51 24.97
CA THR A 572 42.80 13.50 25.82
C THR A 572 41.90 14.12 26.88
N ALA A 573 40.58 14.23 26.63
CA ALA A 573 39.62 14.69 27.63
C ALA A 573 39.44 13.71 28.81
N SER A 574 39.68 12.41 28.60
CA SER A 574 39.66 11.38 29.65
C SER A 574 40.90 11.39 30.57
N ALA A 575 42.00 12.03 30.16
CA ALA A 575 43.26 12.05 30.89
C ALA A 575 43.44 13.31 31.75
N ALA A 576 42.66 14.36 31.52
CA ALA A 576 42.69 15.61 32.29
C ALA A 576 41.73 15.63 33.49
N SER A 577 41.02 14.53 33.75
CA SER A 577 40.09 14.38 34.89
C SER A 577 40.51 13.25 35.84
N ARG A 578 41.81 13.00 36.01
CA ARG A 578 42.34 12.13 37.07
C ARG A 578 43.26 12.90 38.01
#